data_AF-A0A0C9M0P4-F1
#
_entry.id   AF-A0A0C9M0P4-F1
#
_cell.length_a   1.000
_cell.length_b   1.000
_cell.length_c   1.000
_cell.angle_alpha   90.00
_cell.angle_beta   90.00
_cell.angle_gamma   90.00
#
_symmetry.space_group_name_H-M   'P 1'
#
loop_
_entity.id
_entity.type
_entity.pdbx_description
1 polymer ?
#
loop_
_entity_poly.entity_id
_entity_poly.type
_entity_poly.pdbx_seq_one_letter_code
_entity_poly.pdbx_strand_id
1 'polypeptide(L)'
;MAFDLLPIREGDKITYKTTVNAGRPDQEMKDVEISEKDGIWIENRHRHMKDTIEKLMGDFQRFIDSNPHFTKSDSDNANSLNAIKDMLAGLPQFQELKEAYSLHLSMAQECMNMFQSQKLPDVASVEQILATGLDEDYRKPKNLTDQVVRTLDDDGVTPPDRLRLLALYLIFRDGILPADLERLIHHSQLQMSDLSVLQNLELLGVRTTRALKETRLPPPAVFPFKPPLNVVGQEEYALSRYEPALRQLLSAHASSTVDPQIFPYTKPPLEADTDALAAATSLRTAKPTWAKKTTSSEPRQRVIVYVAGGATYSESRACYEASSKHNKEIVLVTSHMHTPALFMRQLGDLSADKRRLGIPADGPQPKAPAHLFERDDPPPARQQQQHHAGAGHTGHHGRSGQPGQPQVSAMSEFDRAAKMRPPEPPTGAMAGMRLDTSQARQNGTASMSPSSANSRPAANKLSKEPEKKKKHHFFGKSK
;
A
#
# COMPACT_ATOMS: atom_id res chain seq x y z
N MET A 1 7.74 -0.15 -1.73
CA MET A 1 8.43 -0.52 -0.48
C MET A 1 7.47 -1.15 0.51
N ALA A 2 6.50 -0.41 1.10
CA ALA A 2 5.58 -0.99 2.10
C ALA A 2 4.85 -2.25 1.61
N PHE A 3 4.21 -2.24 0.44
CA PHE A 3 3.55 -3.42 -0.15
C PHE A 3 4.49 -4.57 -0.54
N ASP A 4 5.79 -4.32 -0.64
CA ASP A 4 6.79 -5.35 -0.98
C ASP A 4 7.34 -6.02 0.29
N LEU A 5 7.62 -5.22 1.32
CA LEU A 5 8.31 -5.68 2.53
C LEU A 5 7.36 -6.03 3.67
N LEU A 6 6.28 -5.26 3.84
CA LEU A 6 5.39 -5.42 4.98
C LEU A 6 4.27 -6.44 4.67
N PRO A 7 3.73 -7.12 5.70
CA PRO A 7 2.58 -8.02 5.56
C PRO A 7 1.28 -7.25 5.35
N ILE A 8 1.17 -6.54 4.23
CA ILE A 8 -0.04 -5.84 3.79
C ILE A 8 -0.88 -6.82 2.96
N ARG A 9 -2.16 -6.92 3.29
CA ARG A 9 -3.13 -7.74 2.57
C ARG A 9 -4.08 -6.84 1.80
N GLU A 10 -4.37 -7.23 0.57
CA GLU A 10 -5.32 -6.57 -0.32
C GLU A 10 -6.51 -7.51 -0.52
N GLY A 11 -7.68 -7.11 -0.03
CA GLY A 11 -8.97 -7.77 -0.24
C GLY A 11 -10.04 -6.71 -0.43
N ASP A 12 -11.20 -6.84 0.22
CA ASP A 12 -12.21 -5.75 0.26
C ASP A 12 -11.66 -4.47 0.89
N LYS A 13 -10.66 -4.63 1.76
CA LYS A 13 -9.92 -3.55 2.42
C LYS A 13 -8.42 -3.84 2.36
N ILE A 14 -7.62 -2.78 2.40
CA ILE A 14 -6.18 -2.89 2.52
C ILE A 14 -5.86 -2.88 4.01
N THR A 15 -5.23 -3.95 4.51
CA THR A 15 -4.93 -4.09 5.95
C THR A 15 -3.46 -4.40 6.17
N TYR A 16 -2.85 -3.71 7.13
CA TYR A 16 -1.50 -3.94 7.59
C TYR A 16 -1.51 -4.65 8.95
N LYS A 17 -0.90 -5.83 9.02
CA LYS A 17 -0.78 -6.59 10.26
C LYS A 17 0.42 -6.07 11.06
N THR A 18 0.17 -5.48 12.22
CA THR A 18 1.22 -4.96 13.10
C THR A 18 1.03 -5.41 14.54
N THR A 19 2.08 -5.23 15.33
CA THR A 19 2.08 -5.51 16.77
C THR A 19 1.88 -4.20 17.51
N VAL A 20 0.74 -4.07 18.20
CA VAL A 20 0.46 -2.94 19.09
C VAL A 20 1.10 -3.20 20.45
N ASN A 21 1.59 -2.16 21.11
CA ASN A 21 2.24 -2.22 22.44
C ASN A 21 3.42 -3.22 22.52
N ALA A 22 4.21 -3.33 21.44
CA ALA A 22 5.36 -4.20 21.38
C ALA A 22 6.30 -4.01 22.58
N GLY A 23 6.63 -5.11 23.28
CA GLY A 23 7.49 -5.09 24.47
C GLY A 23 6.78 -4.76 25.79
N ARG A 24 5.45 -4.62 25.79
CA ARG A 24 4.63 -4.47 27.00
C ARG A 24 3.79 -5.74 27.26
N PRO A 25 3.30 -5.99 28.51
CA PRO A 25 2.51 -7.18 28.84
C PRO A 25 1.20 -7.31 28.04
N ASP A 26 0.68 -6.18 27.53
CA ASP A 26 -0.53 -6.05 26.73
C ASP A 26 -0.24 -6.03 25.22
N GLN A 27 0.89 -6.61 24.79
CA GLN A 27 1.22 -6.74 23.38
C GLN A 27 0.17 -7.58 22.63
N GLU A 28 -0.38 -7.04 21.55
CA GLU A 28 -1.35 -7.72 20.70
C GLU A 28 -1.05 -7.56 19.21
N MET A 29 -1.38 -8.58 18.40
CA MET A 29 -1.39 -8.46 16.95
C MET A 29 -2.71 -7.88 16.48
N LYS A 30 -2.65 -6.81 15.68
CA LYS A 30 -3.82 -6.12 15.15
C LYS A 30 -3.68 -5.89 13.66
N ASP A 31 -4.78 -6.07 12.93
CA ASP A 31 -4.92 -5.66 11.55
C ASP A 31 -5.44 -4.22 11.50
N VAL A 32 -4.64 -3.31 10.92
CA VAL A 32 -4.97 -1.89 10.80
C VAL A 32 -5.33 -1.59 9.34
N GLU A 33 -6.47 -0.97 9.11
CA GLU A 33 -6.94 -0.60 7.76
C GLU A 33 -6.18 0.63 7.23
N ILE A 34 -5.63 0.51 6.03
CA ILE A 34 -5.06 1.63 5.26
C ILE A 34 -6.13 2.07 4.26
N SER A 35 -6.50 3.35 4.28
CA SER A 35 -7.59 3.86 3.43
C SER A 35 -7.27 5.21 2.79
N GLU A 36 -8.02 5.56 1.74
CA GLU A 36 -7.99 6.89 1.10
C GLU A 36 -8.57 8.02 1.97
N LYS A 37 -8.98 7.73 3.21
CA LYS A 37 -9.36 8.77 4.19
C LYS A 37 -8.17 9.24 5.02
N ASP A 38 -7.08 8.48 5.00
CA ASP A 38 -5.86 8.78 5.73
C ASP A 38 -5.00 9.78 4.93
N GLY A 39 -5.00 11.04 5.39
CA GLY A 39 -4.24 12.11 4.74
C GLY A 39 -2.73 11.88 4.77
N ILE A 40 -2.20 11.24 5.82
CA ILE A 40 -0.76 10.95 5.95
C ILE A 40 -0.36 9.92 4.90
N TRP A 41 -1.19 8.90 4.70
CA TRP A 41 -0.99 7.90 3.66
C TRP A 41 -1.00 8.52 2.26
N ILE A 42 -2.03 9.31 1.93
CA ILE A 42 -2.17 9.94 0.61
C ILE A 42 -0.97 10.84 0.30
N GLU A 43 -0.51 11.63 1.27
CA GLU A 43 0.61 12.55 1.09
C GLU A 43 1.94 11.82 0.87
N ASN A 44 2.14 10.64 1.49
CA ASN A 44 3.45 9.99 1.55
C ASN A 44 3.59 8.72 0.70
N ARG A 45 2.51 8.08 0.26
CA ARG A 45 2.54 6.80 -0.49
C ARG A 45 3.36 6.82 -1.79
N HIS A 46 3.62 8.01 -2.33
CA HIS A 46 4.41 8.22 -3.55
C HIS A 46 5.78 8.86 -3.29
N ARG A 47 6.06 9.26 -2.06
CA ARG A 47 7.31 9.91 -1.65
C ARG A 47 8.41 8.87 -1.43
N HIS A 48 9.67 9.27 -1.63
CA HIS A 48 10.81 8.42 -1.30
C HIS A 48 10.88 8.16 0.21
N MET A 49 11.38 6.98 0.63
CA MET A 49 11.37 6.59 2.05
C MET A 49 12.20 7.55 2.93
N LYS A 50 13.37 7.99 2.44
CA LYS A 50 14.19 9.01 3.10
C LYS A 50 13.36 10.26 3.44
N ASP A 51 12.79 10.88 2.41
CA ASP A 51 12.01 12.11 2.57
C ASP A 51 10.73 11.88 3.37
N THR A 52 10.17 10.65 3.34
CA THR A 52 9.00 10.28 4.13
C THR A 52 9.33 10.28 5.61
N ILE A 53 10.46 9.68 6.01
CA ILE A 53 10.90 9.69 7.41
C ILE A 53 11.18 11.13 7.87
N GLU A 54 11.90 11.91 7.08
CA GLU A 54 12.18 13.33 7.38
C GLU A 54 10.89 14.15 7.51
N LYS A 55 9.93 13.96 6.59
CA LYS A 55 8.63 14.63 6.60
C LYS A 55 7.82 14.25 7.84
N LEU A 56 7.66 12.96 8.12
CA LEU A 56 6.89 12.46 9.26
C LEU A 56 7.47 12.97 10.59
N MET A 57 8.80 12.91 10.75
CA MET A 57 9.47 13.45 11.95
C MET A 57 9.31 14.97 12.05
N GLY A 58 9.44 15.69 10.94
CA GLY A 58 9.31 17.14 10.89
C GLY A 58 7.90 17.64 11.18
N ASP A 59 6.88 17.00 10.60
CA ASP A 59 5.48 17.34 10.88
C ASP A 59 5.11 17.03 12.32
N PHE A 60 5.63 15.92 12.87
CA PHE A 60 5.42 15.57 14.26
C PHE A 60 6.03 16.61 15.20
N GLN A 61 7.27 17.05 14.96
CA GLN A 61 7.89 18.08 15.78
C GLN A 61 7.07 19.39 15.74
N ARG A 62 6.58 19.79 14.56
CA ARG A 62 5.70 20.97 14.44
C ARG A 62 4.38 20.82 15.20
N PHE A 63 3.82 19.61 15.23
CA PHE A 63 2.62 19.32 16.02
C PHE A 63 2.89 19.52 17.52
N ILE A 64 4.04 19.10 18.00
CA ILE A 64 4.47 19.27 19.40
C ILE A 64 4.70 20.74 19.74
N ASP A 65 5.42 21.46 18.89
CA ASP A 65 5.69 22.89 19.08
C ASP A 65 4.38 23.70 19.08
N SER A 66 3.37 23.26 18.32
CA SER A 66 2.04 23.88 18.28
C SER A 66 1.16 23.52 19.47
N ASN A 67 1.54 22.51 20.27
CA ASN A 67 0.78 22.02 21.42
C ASN A 67 1.64 21.91 22.71
N PRO A 68 2.32 22.99 23.17
CA PRO A 68 3.30 22.90 24.27
C PRO A 68 2.69 22.52 25.62
N HIS A 69 1.38 22.74 25.79
CA HIS A 69 0.67 22.44 27.03
C HIS A 69 0.58 20.94 27.36
N PHE A 70 0.89 20.08 26.39
CA PHE A 70 0.82 18.63 26.52
C PHE A 70 2.20 17.94 26.61
N THR A 71 3.28 18.69 26.38
CA THR A 71 4.65 18.18 26.38
C THR A 71 5.41 18.71 27.60
N LYS A 72 4.89 18.40 28.79
CA LYS A 72 5.63 18.61 30.04
C LYS A 72 6.44 17.37 30.36
N SER A 73 7.48 17.12 29.58
CA SER A 73 8.53 16.18 29.93
C SER A 73 9.87 16.76 29.48
N ASP A 74 10.75 17.02 30.45
CA ASP A 74 12.16 17.30 30.22
C ASP A 74 12.73 16.18 29.36
N SER A 75 12.98 16.43 28.08
CA SER A 75 13.66 15.44 27.25
C SER A 75 14.49 16.11 26.16
N ASP A 76 15.79 16.18 26.42
CA ASP A 76 16.86 16.30 25.42
C ASP A 76 16.87 15.12 24.39
N ASN A 77 15.84 14.26 24.41
CA ASN A 77 15.70 13.03 23.63
C ASN A 77 14.38 12.95 22.83
N ALA A 78 13.77 14.10 22.53
CA ALA A 78 12.52 14.21 21.74
C ALA A 78 12.64 13.66 20.29
N ASN A 79 13.87 13.43 19.81
CA ASN A 79 14.13 12.91 18.47
C ASN A 79 14.05 11.38 18.35
N SER A 80 13.79 10.64 19.43
CA SER A 80 13.69 9.18 19.36
C SER A 80 12.26 8.71 19.07
N LEU A 81 12.12 7.76 18.15
CA LEU A 81 10.85 7.10 17.77
C LEU A 81 10.03 6.64 19.00
N ASN A 82 10.74 6.16 20.03
CA ASN A 82 10.13 5.66 21.25
C ASN A 82 9.65 6.80 22.15
N ALA A 83 10.40 7.91 22.27
CA ALA A 83 9.93 9.10 22.97
C ALA A 83 8.70 9.72 22.28
N ILE A 84 8.67 9.69 20.94
CA ILE A 84 7.50 10.08 20.14
C ILE A 84 6.30 9.19 20.48
N LYS A 85 6.47 7.86 20.48
CA LYS A 85 5.42 6.89 20.86
C LYS A 85 4.92 7.07 22.31
N ASP A 86 5.81 7.37 23.25
CA ASP A 86 5.47 7.54 24.66
C ASP A 86 4.77 8.89 24.95
N MET A 87 5.23 9.98 24.34
CA MET A 87 4.59 11.30 24.47
C MET A 87 3.17 11.32 23.89
N LEU A 88 2.94 10.54 22.84
CA LEU A 88 1.62 10.33 22.27
C LEU A 88 0.64 9.75 23.30
N ALA A 89 1.07 9.00 24.32
CA ALA A 89 0.19 8.47 25.36
C ALA A 89 -0.56 9.54 26.18
N GLY A 90 -0.06 10.78 26.23
CA GLY A 90 -0.63 11.87 27.03
C GLY A 90 -1.75 12.71 26.38
N LEU A 91 -2.13 12.42 25.12
CA LEU A 91 -2.96 13.29 24.28
C LEU A 91 -4.31 12.67 23.84
N PRO A 92 -5.35 12.65 24.69
CA PRO A 92 -6.63 12.01 24.37
C PRO A 92 -7.46 12.77 23.32
N GLN A 93 -7.28 14.09 23.16
CA GLN A 93 -8.05 14.91 22.22
C GLN A 93 -7.61 14.74 20.75
N PHE A 94 -6.43 14.16 20.51
CA PHE A 94 -5.87 13.95 19.17
C PHE A 94 -5.62 12.47 18.86
N GLN A 95 -6.44 11.59 19.45
CA GLN A 95 -6.20 10.14 19.41
C GLN A 95 -6.16 9.60 17.97
N GLU A 96 -7.05 10.04 17.07
CA GLU A 96 -7.05 9.62 15.66
C GLU A 96 -5.78 10.04 14.91
N LEU A 97 -5.38 11.31 15.04
CA LEU A 97 -4.17 11.84 14.40
C LEU A 97 -2.92 11.12 14.92
N LYS A 98 -2.87 10.89 16.22
CA LYS A 98 -1.82 10.11 16.90
C LYS A 98 -1.72 8.69 16.36
N GLU A 99 -2.85 7.99 16.26
CA GLU A 99 -2.89 6.62 15.77
C GLU A 99 -2.39 6.54 14.32
N ALA A 100 -2.80 7.48 13.47
CA ALA A 100 -2.32 7.57 12.09
C ALA A 100 -0.81 7.85 12.03
N TYR A 101 -0.27 8.84 12.77
CA TYR A 101 1.17 9.11 12.78
C TYR A 101 1.99 7.92 13.31
N SER A 102 1.55 7.30 14.41
CA SER A 102 2.22 6.15 15.01
C SER A 102 2.25 4.95 14.05
N LEU A 103 1.15 4.73 13.32
CA LEU A 103 1.04 3.70 12.29
C LEU A 103 2.10 3.90 11.19
N HIS A 104 2.11 5.07 10.54
CA HIS A 104 3.00 5.33 9.40
C HIS A 104 4.47 5.39 9.81
N LEU A 105 4.75 5.92 10.99
CA LEU A 105 6.10 5.95 11.55
C LEU A 105 6.61 4.53 11.86
N SER A 106 5.73 3.66 12.36
CA SER A 106 6.06 2.23 12.58
C SER A 106 6.24 1.50 11.25
N MET A 107 5.37 1.71 10.26
CA MET A 107 5.52 1.13 8.91
C MET A 107 6.85 1.53 8.26
N ALA A 108 7.22 2.82 8.32
CA ALA A 108 8.48 3.33 7.79
C ALA A 108 9.69 2.69 8.50
N GLN A 109 9.64 2.60 9.82
CA GLN A 109 10.71 1.96 10.60
C GLN A 109 10.83 0.47 10.29
N GLU A 110 9.73 -0.27 10.24
CA GLU A 110 9.72 -1.70 9.92
C GLU A 110 10.25 -1.95 8.51
N CYS A 111 9.85 -1.13 7.52
CA CYS A 111 10.42 -1.17 6.17
C CYS A 111 11.93 -0.98 6.18
N MET A 112 12.44 0.01 6.91
CA MET A 112 13.88 0.28 6.98
C MET A 112 14.66 -0.79 7.74
N ASN A 113 14.06 -1.37 8.79
CA ASN A 113 14.67 -2.49 9.50
C ASN A 113 14.84 -3.69 8.58
N MET A 114 13.81 -4.05 7.81
CA MET A 114 13.88 -5.14 6.83
C MET A 114 14.87 -4.81 5.71
N PHE A 115 14.84 -3.57 5.20
CA PHE A 115 15.77 -3.11 4.18
C PHE A 115 17.23 -3.34 4.60
N GLN A 116 17.59 -3.00 5.83
CA GLN A 116 18.94 -3.20 6.33
C GLN A 116 19.23 -4.68 6.68
N SER A 117 18.31 -5.37 7.35
CA SER A 117 18.56 -6.73 7.86
C SER A 117 18.61 -7.79 6.75
N GLN A 118 17.90 -7.57 5.64
CA GLN A 118 17.86 -8.48 4.48
C GLN A 118 18.86 -8.07 3.38
N LYS A 119 19.83 -7.20 3.69
CA LYS A 119 20.85 -6.68 2.74
C LYS A 119 20.26 -6.12 1.45
N LEU A 120 19.07 -5.52 1.53
CA LEU A 120 18.41 -4.96 0.35
C LEU A 120 19.16 -3.77 -0.28
N PRO A 121 20.01 -2.97 0.40
CA PRO A 121 20.87 -2.01 -0.28
C PRO A 121 21.74 -2.65 -1.37
N ASP A 122 22.36 -3.79 -1.05
CA ASP A 122 23.28 -4.48 -1.96
C ASP A 122 22.51 -5.11 -3.12
N VAL A 123 21.40 -5.78 -2.82
CA VAL A 123 20.49 -6.34 -3.83
C VAL A 123 19.97 -5.23 -4.76
N ALA A 124 19.46 -4.14 -4.19
CA ALA A 124 18.92 -3.02 -4.95
C ALA A 124 19.98 -2.37 -5.85
N SER A 125 21.24 -2.26 -5.41
CA SER A 125 22.32 -1.72 -6.25
C SER A 125 22.49 -2.57 -7.51
N VAL A 126 22.53 -3.91 -7.37
CA VAL A 126 22.62 -4.83 -8.50
C VAL A 126 21.37 -4.79 -9.37
N GLU A 127 20.17 -4.78 -8.77
CA GLU A 127 18.90 -4.67 -9.50
C GLU A 127 18.83 -3.39 -10.34
N GLN A 128 19.28 -2.25 -9.80
CA GLN A 128 19.34 -0.99 -10.55
C GLN A 128 20.30 -1.06 -11.73
N ILE A 129 21.44 -1.73 -11.58
CA ILE A 129 22.39 -1.95 -12.67
C ILE A 129 21.75 -2.82 -13.77
N LEU A 130 21.08 -3.91 -13.38
CA LEU A 130 20.41 -4.81 -14.33
C LEU A 130 19.26 -4.11 -15.06
N ALA A 131 18.48 -3.29 -14.36
CA ALA A 131 17.31 -2.61 -14.91
C ALA A 131 17.68 -1.42 -15.81
N THR A 132 18.73 -0.68 -15.49
CA THR A 132 19.15 0.53 -16.24
C THR A 132 20.26 0.24 -17.26
N GLY A 133 20.99 -0.86 -17.10
CA GLY A 133 22.21 -1.19 -17.84
C GLY A 133 23.43 -0.36 -17.44
N LEU A 134 23.35 0.44 -16.38
CA LEU A 134 24.39 1.37 -15.95
C LEU A 134 24.65 1.30 -14.43
N ASP A 135 25.90 1.50 -14.03
CA ASP A 135 26.29 1.70 -12.62
C ASP A 135 25.85 3.08 -12.10
N GLU A 136 26.05 3.33 -10.80
CA GLU A 136 25.64 4.55 -10.10
C GLU A 136 26.26 5.83 -10.70
N ASP A 137 27.40 5.70 -11.39
CA ASP A 137 28.08 6.77 -12.14
C ASP A 137 27.54 6.92 -13.58
N TYR A 138 26.48 6.19 -13.94
CA TYR A 138 25.91 6.11 -15.29
C TYR A 138 26.87 5.58 -16.34
N ARG A 139 27.76 4.65 -15.96
CA ARG A 139 28.71 3.98 -16.84
C ARG A 139 28.35 2.51 -17.03
N LYS A 140 28.92 1.89 -18.06
CA LYS A 140 28.73 0.45 -18.28
C LYS A 140 29.38 -0.33 -17.13
N PRO A 141 28.63 -1.22 -16.46
CA PRO A 141 29.14 -1.96 -15.31
C PRO A 141 30.24 -2.93 -15.72
N LYS A 142 31.23 -3.10 -14.84
CA LYS A 142 32.29 -4.10 -14.98
C LYS A 142 32.07 -5.24 -14.00
N ASN A 143 32.38 -6.47 -14.43
CA ASN A 143 32.27 -7.68 -13.60
C ASN A 143 30.88 -7.89 -12.98
N LEU A 144 29.82 -7.47 -13.67
CA LEU A 144 28.44 -7.57 -13.16
C LEU A 144 28.03 -9.02 -12.89
N THR A 145 28.44 -9.96 -13.75
CA THR A 145 28.16 -11.39 -13.52
C THR A 145 28.74 -11.87 -12.19
N ASP A 146 29.98 -11.49 -11.86
CA ASP A 146 30.61 -11.87 -10.59
C ASP A 146 29.87 -11.25 -9.39
N GLN A 147 29.41 -10.01 -9.53
CA GLN A 147 28.61 -9.34 -8.51
C GLN A 147 27.27 -10.07 -8.30
N VAL A 148 26.54 -10.39 -9.37
CA VAL A 148 25.28 -11.16 -9.31
C VAL A 148 25.49 -12.51 -8.62
N VAL A 149 26.52 -13.26 -9.02
CA VAL A 149 26.85 -14.56 -8.42
C VAL A 149 27.10 -14.44 -6.91
N ARG A 150 27.89 -13.44 -6.49
CA ARG A 150 28.14 -13.18 -5.05
C ARG A 150 26.88 -12.79 -4.29
N THR A 151 26.02 -11.97 -4.87
CA THR A 151 24.75 -11.57 -4.24
C THR A 151 23.79 -12.75 -4.10
N LEU A 152 23.78 -13.68 -5.06
CA LEU A 152 22.95 -14.89 -5.00
C LEU A 152 23.41 -15.89 -3.92
N ASP A 153 24.70 -15.91 -3.59
CA ASP A 153 25.30 -16.77 -2.56
C ASP A 153 25.25 -16.15 -1.15
N ASP A 154 24.83 -14.90 -1.02
CA ASP A 154 24.81 -14.22 0.27
C ASP A 154 23.64 -14.70 1.15
N ASP A 155 23.95 -15.27 2.32
CA ASP A 155 22.97 -15.77 3.30
C ASP A 155 22.00 -14.70 3.82
N GLY A 156 22.36 -13.41 3.71
CA GLY A 156 21.47 -12.31 4.08
C GLY A 156 20.36 -12.03 3.05
N VAL A 157 20.49 -12.54 1.83
CA VAL A 157 19.53 -12.34 0.74
C VAL A 157 18.50 -13.47 0.74
N THR A 158 17.21 -13.12 0.80
CA THR A 158 16.14 -14.11 0.91
C THR A 158 15.92 -14.88 -0.40
N PRO A 159 15.45 -16.14 -0.38
CA PRO A 159 15.18 -16.90 -1.61
C PRO A 159 14.25 -16.19 -2.61
N PRO A 160 13.15 -15.52 -2.19
CA PRO A 160 12.34 -14.70 -3.10
C PRO A 160 13.13 -13.59 -3.80
N ASP A 161 14.04 -12.91 -3.08
CA ASP A 161 14.89 -11.87 -3.66
C ASP A 161 15.93 -12.45 -4.62
N ARG A 162 16.52 -13.62 -4.31
CA ARG A 162 17.42 -14.34 -5.22
C ARG A 162 16.72 -14.70 -6.52
N LEU A 163 15.48 -15.19 -6.44
CA LEU A 163 14.69 -15.54 -7.61
C LEU A 163 14.36 -14.31 -8.47
N ARG A 164 13.98 -13.18 -7.85
CA ARG A 164 13.75 -11.90 -8.53
C ARG A 164 15.02 -11.38 -9.21
N LEU A 165 16.15 -11.42 -8.51
CA LEU A 165 17.44 -11.00 -9.04
C LEU A 165 17.85 -11.83 -10.27
N LEU A 166 17.63 -13.15 -10.20
CA LEU A 166 17.92 -14.04 -11.32
C LEU A 166 17.00 -13.78 -12.52
N ALA A 167 15.72 -13.49 -12.30
CA ALA A 167 14.79 -13.07 -13.37
C ALA A 167 15.29 -11.79 -14.06
N LEU A 168 15.68 -10.77 -13.30
CA LEU A 168 16.26 -9.53 -13.84
C LEU A 168 17.57 -9.80 -14.61
N TYR A 169 18.41 -10.69 -14.10
CA TYR A 169 19.65 -11.08 -14.79
C TYR A 169 19.37 -11.74 -16.14
N LEU A 170 18.38 -12.63 -16.22
CA LEU A 170 17.98 -13.27 -17.48
C LEU A 170 17.47 -12.26 -18.51
N ILE A 171 16.61 -11.32 -18.07
CA ILE A 171 16.12 -10.22 -18.92
C ILE A 171 17.29 -9.37 -19.42
N PHE A 172 18.22 -8.99 -18.53
CA PHE A 172 19.39 -8.19 -18.88
C PHE A 172 20.34 -8.89 -19.87
N ARG A 173 20.52 -10.21 -19.72
CA ARG A 173 21.44 -11.00 -20.57
C ARG A 173 20.84 -11.42 -21.92
N ASP A 174 19.53 -11.24 -22.11
CA ASP A 174 18.76 -11.82 -23.21
C ASP A 174 19.04 -13.34 -23.32
N GLY A 175 18.91 -14.02 -22.17
CA GLY A 175 19.15 -15.43 -22.00
C GLY A 175 20.62 -15.85 -21.82
N ILE A 176 20.81 -17.00 -21.17
CA ILE A 176 22.12 -17.63 -20.89
C ILE A 176 22.14 -19.10 -21.33
N LEU A 177 23.27 -19.79 -21.19
CA LEU A 177 23.31 -21.23 -21.49
C LEU A 177 22.46 -22.00 -20.47
N PRO A 178 21.68 -23.02 -20.87
CA PRO A 178 20.86 -23.81 -19.95
C PRO A 178 21.66 -24.38 -18.77
N ALA A 179 22.85 -24.93 -19.04
CA ALA A 179 23.73 -25.47 -18.00
C ALA A 179 24.23 -24.40 -17.01
N ASP A 180 24.37 -23.14 -17.44
CA ASP A 180 24.75 -22.05 -16.54
C ASP A 180 23.56 -21.60 -15.70
N LEU A 181 22.35 -21.61 -16.26
CA LEU A 181 21.13 -21.33 -15.51
C LEU A 181 20.91 -22.36 -14.40
N GLU A 182 21.03 -23.66 -14.71
CA GLU A 182 20.93 -24.74 -13.70
C GLU A 182 21.97 -24.55 -12.58
N ARG A 183 23.22 -24.24 -12.93
CA ARG A 183 24.27 -23.95 -11.94
C ARG A 183 23.92 -22.75 -11.06
N LEU A 184 23.38 -21.67 -11.64
CA LEU A 184 22.97 -20.50 -10.87
C LEU A 184 21.84 -20.83 -9.91
N ILE A 185 20.84 -21.64 -10.30
CA ILE A 185 19.77 -22.07 -9.39
C ILE A 185 20.35 -22.82 -8.19
N HIS A 186 21.22 -23.81 -8.44
CA HIS A 186 21.86 -24.57 -7.38
C HIS A 186 22.72 -23.70 -6.46
N HIS A 187 23.51 -22.79 -7.03
CA HIS A 187 24.35 -21.87 -6.27
C HIS A 187 23.52 -20.91 -5.40
N SER A 188 22.37 -20.45 -5.92
CA SER A 188 21.43 -19.58 -5.21
C SER A 188 20.63 -20.31 -4.11
N GLN A 189 20.83 -21.62 -3.94
CA GLN A 189 20.07 -22.48 -3.03
C GLN A 189 18.54 -22.43 -3.28
N LEU A 190 18.15 -22.19 -4.53
CA LEU A 190 16.74 -22.17 -4.95
C LEU A 190 16.25 -23.59 -5.24
N GLN A 191 14.93 -23.77 -5.23
CA GLN A 191 14.33 -25.06 -5.56
C GLN A 191 14.34 -25.27 -7.08
N MET A 192 14.41 -26.53 -7.53
CA MET A 192 14.32 -26.82 -8.97
C MET A 192 12.96 -26.44 -9.57
N SER A 193 11.91 -26.35 -8.76
CA SER A 193 10.62 -25.78 -9.18
C SER A 193 10.75 -24.32 -9.62
N ASP A 194 11.68 -23.56 -9.04
CA ASP A 194 11.89 -22.15 -9.39
C ASP A 194 12.45 -21.97 -10.81
N LEU A 195 13.13 -23.00 -11.34
CA LEU A 195 13.55 -23.00 -12.74
C LEU A 195 12.35 -22.89 -13.69
N SER A 196 11.25 -23.59 -13.39
CA SER A 196 10.03 -23.52 -14.20
C SER A 196 9.37 -22.14 -14.13
N VAL A 197 9.44 -21.48 -12.97
CA VAL A 197 8.98 -20.09 -12.79
C VAL A 197 9.77 -19.15 -13.69
N LEU A 198 11.11 -19.27 -13.73
CA LEU A 198 11.93 -18.45 -14.60
C LEU A 198 11.69 -18.75 -16.08
N GLN A 199 11.55 -20.02 -16.47
CA GLN A 199 11.25 -20.43 -17.84
C GLN A 199 9.91 -19.86 -18.34
N ASN A 200 8.92 -19.69 -17.45
CA ASN A 200 7.65 -19.07 -17.81
C ASN A 200 7.78 -17.60 -18.25
N LEU A 201 8.92 -16.93 -18.04
CA LEU A 201 9.21 -15.61 -18.64
C LEU A 201 9.14 -15.67 -20.18
N GLU A 202 9.41 -16.83 -20.79
CA GLU A 202 9.29 -17.05 -22.23
C GLU A 202 7.85 -16.88 -22.74
N LEU A 203 6.86 -17.18 -21.90
CA LEU A 203 5.44 -16.97 -22.20
C LEU A 203 5.07 -15.47 -22.24
N LEU A 204 5.92 -14.61 -21.65
CA LEU A 204 5.80 -13.15 -21.69
C LEU A 204 6.73 -12.52 -22.73
N GLY A 205 7.36 -13.32 -23.59
CA GLY A 205 8.25 -12.85 -24.66
C GLY A 205 9.67 -12.51 -24.22
N VAL A 206 10.05 -12.85 -22.98
CA VAL A 206 11.42 -12.72 -22.49
C VAL A 206 12.21 -13.97 -22.85
N ARG A 207 13.45 -13.81 -23.26
CA ARG A 207 14.33 -14.94 -23.53
C ARG A 207 15.08 -15.39 -22.27
N THR A 208 14.96 -16.65 -21.87
CA THR A 208 15.65 -17.17 -20.68
C THR A 208 16.91 -17.97 -21.01
N THR A 209 16.90 -18.69 -22.14
CA THR A 209 18.03 -19.51 -22.57
C THR A 209 18.48 -19.20 -24.01
N ARG A 210 19.74 -19.50 -24.32
CA ARG A 210 20.31 -19.36 -25.66
C ARG A 210 21.27 -20.48 -26.03
N ALA A 211 21.42 -20.73 -27.33
CA ALA A 211 22.36 -21.73 -27.82
C ALA A 211 23.81 -21.22 -27.80
N LEU A 212 24.77 -22.15 -27.73
CA LEU A 212 26.18 -21.83 -27.81
C LEU A 212 26.51 -21.26 -29.21
N LYS A 213 27.24 -20.13 -29.26
CA LYS A 213 27.61 -19.38 -30.49
C LYS A 213 26.45 -18.72 -31.24
N GLU A 214 25.27 -18.66 -30.65
CA GLU A 214 24.18 -17.88 -31.23
C GLU A 214 24.50 -16.39 -31.15
N THR A 215 24.53 -15.72 -32.29
CA THR A 215 24.75 -14.27 -32.37
C THR A 215 23.43 -13.59 -32.67
N ARG A 216 22.79 -13.08 -31.63
CA ARG A 216 21.57 -12.27 -31.71
C ARG A 216 21.79 -10.98 -30.92
N LEU A 217 21.37 -9.86 -31.49
CA LEU A 217 21.30 -8.60 -30.75
C LEU A 217 20.04 -8.61 -29.88
N PRO A 218 20.13 -8.20 -28.60
CA PRO A 218 18.96 -7.99 -27.78
C PRO A 218 17.99 -7.04 -28.48
N PRO A 219 16.66 -7.28 -28.41
CA PRO A 219 15.69 -6.37 -28.99
C PRO A 219 15.83 -4.98 -28.36
N PRO A 220 15.74 -3.90 -29.17
CA PRO A 220 15.81 -2.56 -28.63
C PRO A 220 14.61 -2.30 -27.70
N ALA A 221 14.86 -1.68 -26.56
CA ALA A 221 13.80 -1.26 -25.66
C ALA A 221 12.96 -0.16 -26.33
N VAL A 222 11.62 -0.30 -26.28
CA VAL A 222 10.68 0.72 -26.79
C VAL A 222 10.92 2.08 -26.11
N PHE A 223 11.20 2.04 -24.80
CA PHE A 223 11.49 3.20 -23.97
C PHE A 223 12.84 3.02 -23.28
N PRO A 224 13.96 3.35 -23.96
CA PRO A 224 15.29 3.16 -23.37
C PRO A 224 15.48 4.07 -22.16
N PHE A 225 16.21 3.60 -21.16
CA PHE A 225 16.59 4.42 -20.02
C PHE A 225 17.45 5.60 -20.48
N LYS A 226 17.12 6.81 -20.01
CA LYS A 226 17.85 8.05 -20.31
C LYS A 226 18.49 8.56 -19.02
N PRO A 227 19.83 8.53 -18.90
CA PRO A 227 20.51 9.11 -17.75
C PRO A 227 20.14 10.59 -17.57
N PRO A 228 20.08 11.09 -16.32
CA PRO A 228 19.86 12.50 -16.07
C PRO A 228 21.01 13.33 -16.66
N LEU A 229 20.67 14.52 -17.20
CA LEU A 229 21.67 15.45 -17.75
C LEU A 229 22.62 15.99 -16.68
N ASN A 230 22.18 16.03 -15.42
CA ASN A 230 22.98 16.46 -14.28
C ASN A 230 22.98 15.37 -13.20
N VAL A 231 24.17 14.90 -12.86
CA VAL A 231 24.39 13.82 -11.88
C VAL A 231 24.55 14.38 -10.46
N VAL A 232 24.75 15.70 -10.30
CA VAL A 232 24.95 16.33 -8.98
C VAL A 232 23.71 16.12 -8.10
N GLY A 233 23.91 15.54 -6.91
CA GLY A 233 22.84 15.26 -5.94
C GLY A 233 22.04 13.98 -6.21
N GLN A 234 22.37 13.21 -7.25
CA GLN A 234 21.71 11.94 -7.55
C GLN A 234 22.17 10.78 -6.65
N GLU A 235 23.29 10.95 -5.93
CA GLU A 235 23.83 9.95 -5.00
C GLU A 235 22.81 9.51 -3.94
N GLU A 236 21.97 10.44 -3.47
CA GLU A 236 20.94 10.16 -2.46
C GLU A 236 19.82 9.23 -2.95
N TYR A 237 19.70 9.06 -4.28
CA TYR A 237 18.68 8.26 -4.95
C TYR A 237 19.31 7.19 -5.86
N ALA A 238 20.57 6.82 -5.63
CA ALA A 238 21.30 5.84 -6.45
C ALA A 238 20.59 4.48 -6.59
N LEU A 239 19.81 4.10 -5.57
CA LEU A 239 19.00 2.87 -5.53
C LEU A 239 17.61 3.01 -6.18
N SER A 240 17.27 4.19 -6.71
CA SER A 240 15.94 4.56 -7.21
C SER A 240 16.00 5.15 -8.62
N ARG A 241 16.94 4.69 -9.47
CA ARG A 241 17.20 5.23 -10.82
C ARG A 241 16.22 4.73 -11.89
N TYR A 242 15.79 3.48 -11.78
CA TYR A 242 14.86 2.86 -12.73
C TYR A 242 13.53 3.63 -12.80
N GLU A 243 13.08 3.89 -14.02
CA GLU A 243 11.76 4.45 -14.31
C GLU A 243 10.92 3.45 -15.11
N PRO A 244 9.66 3.18 -14.71
CA PRO A 244 8.76 2.33 -15.49
C PRO A 244 8.56 2.88 -16.91
N ALA A 245 8.47 1.99 -17.90
CA ALA A 245 8.20 2.34 -19.29
C ALA A 245 6.95 3.24 -19.45
N LEU A 246 5.93 3.02 -18.61
CA LEU A 246 4.72 3.84 -18.58
C LEU A 246 4.99 5.33 -18.35
N ARG A 247 6.00 5.69 -17.53
CA ARG A 247 6.37 7.09 -17.30
C ARG A 247 6.84 7.78 -18.59
N GLN A 248 7.64 7.06 -19.38
CA GLN A 248 8.11 7.56 -20.67
C GLN A 248 6.97 7.63 -21.70
N LEU A 249 6.11 6.62 -21.75
CA LEU A 249 4.91 6.61 -22.59
C LEU A 249 4.00 7.81 -22.28
N LEU A 250 3.72 8.08 -21.01
CA LEU A 250 2.89 9.20 -20.58
C LEU A 250 3.53 10.55 -20.91
N SER A 251 4.85 10.67 -20.78
CA SER A 251 5.59 11.88 -21.16
C SER A 251 5.56 12.11 -22.68
N ALA A 252 5.73 11.05 -23.48
CA ALA A 252 5.63 11.10 -24.94
C ALA A 252 4.20 11.43 -25.37
N HIS A 253 3.18 10.84 -24.73
CA HIS A 253 1.77 11.15 -24.97
C HIS A 253 1.45 12.60 -24.60
N ALA A 254 1.96 13.11 -23.48
CA ALA A 254 1.77 14.50 -23.10
C ALA A 254 2.38 15.48 -24.13
N SER A 255 3.43 15.06 -24.83
CA SER A 255 4.16 15.85 -25.83
C SER A 255 3.74 15.56 -27.28
N SER A 256 2.76 14.67 -27.50
CA SER A 256 2.34 14.19 -28.83
C SER A 256 3.47 13.57 -29.67
N THR A 257 4.41 12.89 -29.01
CA THR A 257 5.57 12.22 -29.64
C THR A 257 5.54 10.70 -29.49
N VAL A 258 4.34 10.12 -29.30
CA VAL A 258 4.18 8.66 -29.28
C VAL A 258 4.33 8.13 -30.70
N ASP A 259 5.15 7.09 -30.88
CA ASP A 259 5.34 6.46 -32.19
C ASP A 259 4.06 5.70 -32.61
N PRO A 260 3.37 6.13 -33.69
CA PRO A 260 2.14 5.49 -34.15
C PRO A 260 2.37 4.12 -34.79
N GLN A 261 3.61 3.74 -35.14
CA GLN A 261 3.91 2.39 -35.60
C GLN A 261 3.90 1.38 -34.45
N ILE A 262 4.38 1.80 -33.27
CA ILE A 262 4.41 0.96 -32.06
C ILE A 262 3.06 1.03 -31.33
N PHE A 263 2.45 2.22 -31.28
CA PHE A 263 1.17 2.47 -30.62
C PHE A 263 0.13 3.01 -31.63
N PRO A 264 -0.42 2.14 -32.49
CA PRO A 264 -1.36 2.56 -33.53
C PRO A 264 -2.70 3.02 -32.94
N TYR A 265 -3.30 4.02 -33.58
CA TYR A 265 -4.67 4.45 -33.28
C TYR A 265 -5.69 3.42 -33.79
N THR A 266 -6.63 3.03 -32.94
CA THR A 266 -7.81 2.25 -33.36
C THR A 266 -8.83 3.11 -34.10
N LYS A 267 -8.88 4.41 -33.75
CA LYS A 267 -9.60 5.46 -34.46
C LYS A 267 -8.62 6.63 -34.60
N PRO A 268 -8.21 6.99 -35.84
CA PRO A 268 -7.34 8.13 -36.05
C PRO A 268 -7.94 9.39 -35.39
N PRO A 269 -7.10 10.27 -34.82
CA PRO A 269 -7.58 11.58 -34.39
C PRO A 269 -8.31 12.24 -35.56
N LEU A 270 -9.51 12.77 -35.31
CA LEU A 270 -10.07 13.74 -36.24
C LEU A 270 -9.03 14.85 -36.34
N GLU A 271 -8.56 15.17 -37.56
CA GLU A 271 -7.61 16.24 -37.84
C GLU A 271 -7.91 17.40 -36.88
N ALA A 272 -7.01 17.60 -35.91
CA ALA A 272 -7.17 18.70 -34.98
C ALA A 272 -7.08 19.94 -35.83
N ASP A 273 -8.18 20.67 -35.94
CA ASP A 273 -8.29 21.92 -36.67
C ASP A 273 -7.34 22.94 -36.00
N THR A 274 -6.07 22.84 -36.34
CA THR A 274 -4.96 23.61 -35.77
C THR A 274 -5.08 25.09 -36.14
N ASP A 275 -6.01 25.43 -37.05
CA ASP A 275 -6.38 26.79 -37.41
C ASP A 275 -7.47 27.42 -36.52
N ALA A 276 -8.19 26.65 -35.70
CA ALA A 276 -9.29 27.20 -34.89
C ALA A 276 -8.81 28.04 -33.67
N LEU A 277 -7.54 27.93 -33.28
CA LEU A 277 -6.97 28.73 -32.18
C LEU A 277 -6.41 30.08 -32.64
N ALA A 278 -6.29 30.33 -33.95
CA ALA A 278 -5.80 31.59 -34.52
C ALA A 278 -6.92 32.57 -34.93
N ALA A 279 -8.19 32.11 -34.98
CA ALA A 279 -9.30 32.86 -35.59
C ALA A 279 -10.40 33.35 -34.61
N ALA A 280 -10.14 33.39 -33.30
CA ALA A 280 -11.13 33.85 -32.31
C ALA A 280 -10.79 35.19 -31.64
N THR A 281 -10.25 36.15 -32.39
CA THR A 281 -10.27 37.59 -32.04
C THR A 281 -11.51 38.26 -32.66
N SER A 282 -12.71 37.77 -32.32
CA SER A 282 -13.95 38.50 -32.62
C SER A 282 -14.24 39.53 -31.53
N LEU A 283 -13.94 40.79 -31.84
CA LEU A 283 -14.08 42.00 -31.01
C LEU A 283 -15.54 42.45 -30.75
N ARG A 284 -16.54 41.58 -30.87
CA ARG A 284 -17.93 41.96 -30.65
C ARG A 284 -18.68 40.88 -29.90
N THR A 285 -18.62 40.96 -28.57
CA THR A 285 -19.76 40.91 -27.63
C THR A 285 -19.16 40.75 -26.23
N ALA A 286 -18.92 41.87 -25.55
CA ALA A 286 -18.50 41.88 -24.16
C ALA A 286 -19.64 41.31 -23.29
N LYS A 287 -19.48 40.10 -22.78
CA LYS A 287 -20.29 39.58 -21.66
C LYS A 287 -19.66 40.07 -20.35
N PRO A 288 -20.45 40.58 -19.39
CA PRO A 288 -19.92 41.24 -18.20
C PRO A 288 -19.27 40.24 -17.24
N THR A 289 -18.00 40.49 -16.93
CA THR A 289 -17.12 39.75 -16.02
C THR A 289 -17.43 40.05 -14.55
N TRP A 290 -18.57 39.57 -14.04
CA TRP A 290 -18.89 39.63 -12.60
C TRP A 290 -19.14 38.27 -11.96
N ALA A 291 -19.14 37.19 -12.75
CA ALA A 291 -19.35 35.82 -12.27
C ALA A 291 -18.11 34.92 -12.44
N LYS A 292 -16.91 35.42 -12.11
CA LYS A 292 -15.79 34.53 -11.80
C LYS A 292 -15.95 34.04 -10.35
N LYS A 293 -16.83 33.05 -10.16
CA LYS A 293 -16.72 32.18 -8.99
C LYS A 293 -15.40 31.43 -9.10
N THR A 294 -14.61 31.56 -8.06
CA THR A 294 -13.38 30.82 -7.78
C THR A 294 -13.61 29.32 -7.97
N THR A 295 -12.65 28.63 -8.61
CA THR A 295 -12.55 27.18 -8.87
C THR A 295 -13.25 26.57 -10.09
N SER A 296 -13.30 27.25 -11.25
CA SER A 296 -13.44 26.52 -12.52
C SER A 296 -12.08 25.92 -12.91
N SER A 297 -11.79 24.69 -12.48
CA SER A 297 -10.73 23.92 -13.11
C SER A 297 -11.07 23.81 -14.59
N GLU A 298 -10.20 24.33 -15.46
CA GLU A 298 -10.33 24.07 -16.90
C GLU A 298 -10.47 22.56 -17.14
N PRO A 299 -11.27 22.13 -18.12
CA PRO A 299 -11.41 20.71 -18.41
C PRO A 299 -10.05 20.13 -18.79
N ARG A 300 -9.44 19.40 -17.86
CA ARG A 300 -8.19 18.68 -18.10
C ARG A 300 -8.46 17.56 -19.10
N GLN A 301 -7.57 17.39 -20.08
CA GLN A 301 -7.63 16.22 -20.94
C GLN A 301 -7.53 14.96 -20.07
N ARG A 302 -8.52 14.08 -20.18
CA ARG A 302 -8.50 12.78 -19.50
C ARG A 302 -7.75 11.75 -20.34
N VAL A 303 -6.88 11.01 -19.70
CA VAL A 303 -6.09 9.92 -20.28
C VAL A 303 -6.34 8.67 -19.46
N ILE A 304 -6.89 7.64 -20.08
CA ILE A 304 -7.13 6.35 -19.43
C ILE A 304 -6.04 5.39 -19.91
N VAL A 305 -5.26 4.86 -18.98
CA VAL A 305 -4.26 3.83 -19.24
C VAL A 305 -4.80 2.51 -18.72
N TYR A 306 -4.93 1.52 -19.60
CA TYR A 306 -5.26 0.17 -19.19
C TYR A 306 -4.02 -0.73 -19.27
N VAL A 307 -3.59 -1.29 -18.14
CA VAL A 307 -2.50 -2.28 -18.08
C VAL A 307 -3.12 -3.66 -17.89
N ALA A 308 -3.05 -4.49 -18.92
CA ALA A 308 -3.57 -5.85 -18.87
C ALA A 308 -2.63 -6.77 -18.09
N GLY A 309 -3.18 -7.66 -17.24
CA GLY A 309 -2.38 -8.62 -16.48
C GLY A 309 -1.80 -8.09 -15.16
N GLY A 310 -2.17 -6.88 -14.77
CA GLY A 310 -1.82 -6.27 -13.49
C GLY A 310 -0.84 -5.11 -13.64
N ALA A 311 -0.97 -4.08 -12.80
CA ALA A 311 -0.08 -2.92 -12.78
C ALA A 311 0.72 -2.86 -11.48
N THR A 312 1.89 -2.26 -11.51
CA THR A 312 2.75 -2.09 -10.33
C THR A 312 2.47 -0.78 -9.60
N TYR A 313 2.82 -0.72 -8.32
CA TYR A 313 2.73 0.51 -7.53
C TYR A 313 3.64 1.64 -8.06
N SER A 314 4.75 1.31 -8.72
CA SER A 314 5.62 2.30 -9.38
C SER A 314 4.98 2.89 -10.64
N GLU A 315 4.23 2.10 -11.41
CA GLU A 315 3.41 2.58 -12.54
C GLU A 315 2.24 3.45 -12.08
N SER A 316 1.59 3.09 -10.97
CA SER A 316 0.58 3.94 -10.32
C SER A 316 1.18 5.30 -9.94
N ARG A 317 2.33 5.32 -9.25
CA ARG A 317 3.06 6.55 -8.94
C ARG A 317 3.35 7.38 -10.20
N ALA A 318 3.81 6.75 -11.28
CA ALA A 318 4.10 7.43 -12.54
C ALA A 318 2.86 8.14 -13.13
N CYS A 319 1.67 7.57 -12.97
CA CYS A 319 0.42 8.20 -13.40
C CYS A 319 0.11 9.47 -12.59
N TYR A 320 0.27 9.44 -11.26
CA TYR A 320 0.08 10.62 -10.41
C TYR A 320 1.10 11.73 -10.71
N GLU A 321 2.37 11.36 -10.88
CA GLU A 321 3.44 12.30 -11.24
C GLU A 321 3.16 12.96 -12.60
N ALA A 322 2.81 12.18 -13.62
CA ALA A 322 2.50 12.71 -14.94
C ALA A 322 1.22 13.57 -14.95
N SER A 323 0.21 13.20 -14.16
CA SER A 323 -1.04 13.96 -13.98
C SER A 323 -0.75 15.37 -13.44
N SER A 324 0.08 15.44 -12.38
CA SER A 324 0.52 16.70 -11.79
C SER A 324 1.39 17.51 -12.76
N LYS A 325 2.41 16.88 -13.35
CA LYS A 325 3.41 17.53 -14.22
C LYS A 325 2.81 18.09 -15.51
N HIS A 326 1.88 17.39 -16.13
CA HIS A 326 1.35 17.74 -17.45
C HIS A 326 -0.04 18.36 -17.40
N ASN A 327 -0.60 18.61 -16.21
CA ASN A 327 -1.94 19.17 -16.04
C ASN A 327 -3.03 18.34 -16.76
N LYS A 328 -2.90 17.00 -16.75
CA LYS A 328 -3.86 16.05 -17.36
C LYS A 328 -4.47 15.16 -16.28
N GLU A 329 -5.69 14.67 -16.49
CA GLU A 329 -6.29 13.69 -15.60
C GLU A 329 -5.93 12.28 -16.08
N ILE A 330 -4.93 11.66 -15.46
CA ILE A 330 -4.48 10.31 -15.82
C ILE A 330 -5.11 9.31 -14.88
N VAL A 331 -5.84 8.34 -15.42
CA VAL A 331 -6.50 7.27 -14.68
C VAL A 331 -5.87 5.94 -15.08
N LEU A 332 -5.21 5.27 -14.12
CA LEU A 332 -4.73 3.91 -14.29
C LEU A 332 -5.86 2.92 -14.03
N VAL A 333 -6.07 2.01 -14.96
CA VAL A 333 -7.00 0.89 -14.86
C VAL A 333 -6.20 -0.39 -15.08
N THR A 334 -6.44 -1.39 -14.25
CA THR A 334 -5.72 -2.66 -14.32
C THR A 334 -6.61 -3.79 -13.78
N SER A 335 -6.24 -5.05 -14.01
CA SER A 335 -6.92 -6.19 -13.42
C SER A 335 -6.72 -6.29 -11.91
N HIS A 336 -5.49 -6.03 -11.45
CA HIS A 336 -5.07 -6.07 -10.05
C HIS A 336 -3.73 -5.36 -9.88
N MET A 337 -3.36 -5.03 -8.63
CA MET A 337 -2.05 -4.47 -8.33
C MET A 337 -1.03 -5.58 -8.07
N HIS A 338 0.17 -5.42 -8.61
CA HIS A 338 1.29 -6.35 -8.42
C HIS A 338 2.20 -5.92 -7.28
N THR A 339 2.46 -6.86 -6.38
CA THR A 339 3.69 -6.90 -5.58
C THR A 339 4.70 -7.81 -6.27
N PRO A 340 6.02 -7.65 -6.05
CA PRO A 340 7.02 -8.56 -6.62
C PRO A 340 6.75 -10.03 -6.28
N ALA A 341 6.38 -10.33 -5.02
CA ALA A 341 6.02 -11.68 -4.60
C ALA A 341 4.79 -12.22 -5.36
N LEU A 342 3.76 -11.40 -5.56
CA LEU A 342 2.59 -11.81 -6.34
C LEU A 342 2.96 -12.06 -7.79
N PHE A 343 3.75 -11.18 -8.42
CA PHE A 343 4.19 -11.34 -9.79
C PHE A 343 4.96 -12.67 -9.98
N MET A 344 5.91 -12.98 -9.11
CA MET A 344 6.68 -14.23 -9.19
C MET A 344 5.79 -15.47 -9.00
N ARG A 345 4.79 -15.39 -8.12
CA ARG A 345 3.80 -16.47 -7.96
C ARG A 345 2.95 -16.64 -9.23
N GLN A 346 2.41 -15.55 -9.79
CA GLN A 346 1.60 -15.59 -11.02
C GLN A 346 2.41 -16.07 -12.22
N LEU A 347 3.70 -15.72 -12.27
CA LEU A 347 4.62 -16.20 -13.29
C LEU A 347 4.73 -17.72 -13.25
N GLY A 348 4.83 -18.33 -12.07
CA GLY A 348 4.79 -19.79 -11.90
C GLY A 348 3.50 -20.44 -12.38
N ASP A 349 2.37 -19.74 -12.25
CA ASP A 349 1.06 -20.23 -12.67
C ASP A 349 0.84 -20.22 -14.19
N LEU A 350 1.66 -19.50 -14.97
CA LEU A 350 1.45 -19.36 -16.43
C LEU A 350 1.52 -20.69 -17.20
N SER A 351 2.28 -21.67 -16.69
CA SER A 351 2.36 -23.02 -17.27
C SER A 351 1.51 -24.05 -16.53
N ALA A 352 0.76 -23.64 -15.50
CA ALA A 352 -0.15 -24.54 -14.81
C ALA A 352 -1.39 -24.84 -15.66
N ASP A 353 -1.98 -26.02 -15.44
CA ASP A 353 -3.26 -26.38 -16.07
C ASP A 353 -4.33 -25.36 -15.67
N LYS A 354 -4.97 -24.73 -16.66
CA LYS A 354 -6.04 -23.73 -16.49
C LYS A 354 -7.12 -24.19 -15.50
N ARG A 355 -7.43 -25.50 -15.47
CA ARG A 355 -8.42 -26.09 -14.56
C ARG A 355 -8.05 -25.96 -13.08
N ARG A 356 -6.77 -25.84 -12.77
CA ARG A 356 -6.23 -25.68 -11.40
C ARG A 356 -6.17 -24.23 -10.94
N LEU A 357 -6.29 -23.28 -11.87
CA LEU A 357 -6.18 -21.85 -11.60
C LEU A 357 -7.44 -21.25 -10.96
N GLY A 358 -8.56 -21.99 -10.96
CA GLY A 358 -9.81 -21.53 -10.34
C GLY A 358 -10.31 -20.20 -10.90
N ILE A 359 -10.14 -19.96 -12.20
CA ILE A 359 -10.48 -18.68 -12.85
C ILE A 359 -11.98 -18.42 -12.66
N PRO A 360 -12.38 -17.31 -12.01
CA PRO A 360 -13.80 -17.05 -11.73
C PRO A 360 -14.70 -17.05 -12.97
N ALA A 361 -14.17 -16.62 -14.12
CA ALA A 361 -14.88 -16.62 -15.40
C ALA A 361 -15.19 -18.03 -15.94
N ASP A 362 -14.41 -19.04 -15.55
CA ASP A 362 -14.64 -20.45 -15.92
C ASP A 362 -15.57 -21.17 -14.91
N GLY A 363 -15.89 -20.53 -13.79
CA GLY A 363 -16.80 -21.06 -12.77
C GLY A 363 -18.27 -21.02 -13.22
N PRO A 364 -19.15 -21.79 -12.55
CA PRO A 364 -20.58 -21.67 -12.77
C PRO A 364 -21.03 -20.24 -12.48
N GLN A 365 -21.79 -19.64 -13.41
CA GLN A 365 -22.35 -18.31 -13.23
C GLN A 365 -23.12 -18.24 -11.91
N PRO A 366 -22.93 -17.18 -11.09
CA PRO A 366 -23.63 -17.05 -9.83
C PRO A 366 -25.13 -17.08 -10.08
N LYS A 367 -25.80 -18.12 -9.57
CA LYS A 367 -27.26 -18.23 -9.63
C LYS A 367 -27.85 -17.48 -8.44
N ALA A 368 -28.88 -16.68 -8.71
CA ALA A 368 -29.67 -16.08 -7.65
C ALA A 368 -30.24 -17.19 -6.73
N PRO A 369 -30.27 -16.98 -5.40
CA PRO A 369 -30.85 -17.94 -4.47
C PRO A 369 -32.26 -18.38 -4.86
N ALA A 370 -32.57 -19.68 -4.72
CA ALA A 370 -33.83 -20.27 -5.17
C ALA A 370 -35.07 -19.59 -4.57
N HIS A 371 -34.98 -19.10 -3.33
CA HIS A 371 -36.05 -18.42 -2.61
C HIS A 371 -36.48 -17.08 -3.25
N LEU A 372 -35.68 -16.48 -4.13
CA LEU A 372 -36.09 -15.27 -4.88
C LEU A 372 -37.05 -15.61 -6.04
N PHE A 373 -37.17 -16.89 -6.41
CA PHE A 373 -38.07 -17.37 -7.45
C PHE A 373 -39.26 -18.15 -6.88
N GLU A 374 -39.30 -18.38 -5.57
CA GLU A 374 -40.47 -18.90 -4.89
C GLU A 374 -41.57 -17.84 -4.97
N ARG A 375 -42.71 -18.20 -5.57
CA ARG A 375 -43.89 -17.35 -5.52
C ARG A 375 -44.42 -17.37 -4.10
N ASP A 376 -44.72 -16.20 -3.54
CA ASP A 376 -45.46 -16.11 -2.28
C ASP A 376 -46.75 -16.93 -2.44
N ASP A 377 -46.89 -17.98 -1.64
CA ASP A 377 -48.13 -18.75 -1.61
C ASP A 377 -49.27 -17.79 -1.25
N PRO A 378 -50.40 -17.82 -1.98
CA PRO A 378 -51.53 -16.98 -1.64
C PRO A 378 -51.92 -17.28 -0.18
N PRO A 379 -52.15 -16.23 0.64
CA PRO A 379 -52.45 -16.43 2.05
C PRO A 379 -53.60 -17.42 2.18
N PRO A 380 -53.50 -18.41 3.09
CA PRO A 380 -54.54 -19.42 3.25
C PRO A 380 -55.87 -18.71 3.44
N ALA A 381 -56.82 -18.99 2.55
CA ALA A 381 -58.15 -18.42 2.63
C ALA A 381 -58.65 -18.66 4.05
N ARG A 382 -58.92 -17.56 4.78
CA ARG A 382 -59.53 -17.63 6.10
C ARG A 382 -60.84 -18.40 5.95
N GLN A 383 -60.84 -19.67 6.32
CA GLN A 383 -62.07 -20.42 6.53
C GLN A 383 -62.83 -19.65 7.61
N GLN A 384 -63.90 -18.97 7.20
CA GLN A 384 -64.87 -18.43 8.14
C GLN A 384 -65.38 -19.61 8.95
N GLN A 385 -64.97 -19.67 10.21
CA GLN A 385 -65.56 -20.58 11.19
C GLN A 385 -67.04 -20.20 11.33
N GLN A 386 -67.90 -20.99 10.69
CA GLN A 386 -69.31 -21.04 11.07
C GLN A 386 -69.38 -21.68 12.45
N HIS A 387 -69.76 -20.86 13.43
CA HIS A 387 -70.15 -21.31 14.74
C HIS A 387 -71.39 -22.21 14.62
N HIS A 388 -71.25 -23.49 14.94
CA HIS A 388 -72.36 -24.31 15.38
C HIS A 388 -72.11 -24.83 16.80
N ALA A 389 -73.05 -24.48 17.67
CA ALA A 389 -73.14 -24.88 19.05
C ALA A 389 -73.69 -26.31 19.19
N GLY A 390 -73.23 -27.02 20.23
CA GLY A 390 -73.75 -28.31 20.67
C GLY A 390 -72.67 -29.05 21.47
N ALA A 391 -72.59 -28.87 22.78
CA ALA A 391 -73.27 -29.66 23.81
C ALA A 391 -72.68 -31.06 24.02
N GLY A 392 -72.19 -31.35 25.23
CA GLY A 392 -72.22 -32.72 25.78
C GLY A 392 -70.91 -33.29 26.34
N HIS A 393 -70.77 -33.20 27.66
CA HIS A 393 -70.47 -34.30 28.59
C HIS A 393 -69.16 -35.14 28.54
N THR A 394 -68.39 -34.99 29.64
CA THR A 394 -67.83 -36.00 30.59
C THR A 394 -67.14 -37.29 30.10
N GLY A 395 -65.97 -37.58 30.70
CA GLY A 395 -65.69 -38.93 31.23
C GLY A 395 -64.30 -39.54 30.97
N HIS A 396 -63.44 -39.47 31.99
CA HIS A 396 -62.60 -40.55 32.58
C HIS A 396 -61.78 -41.60 31.75
N HIS A 397 -60.52 -41.74 32.21
CA HIS A 397 -59.73 -42.97 32.49
C HIS A 397 -58.77 -43.64 31.46
N GLY A 398 -57.61 -44.05 32.00
CA GLY A 398 -56.69 -45.12 31.55
C GLY A 398 -55.33 -44.61 31.04
N ARG A 399 -54.23 -44.51 31.81
CA ARG A 399 -53.38 -45.48 32.55
C ARG A 399 -52.50 -46.39 31.67
N SER A 400 -51.21 -46.43 32.06
CA SER A 400 -50.10 -47.36 31.70
C SER A 400 -49.30 -47.01 30.42
N GLY A 401 -47.97 -47.10 30.37
CA GLY A 401 -46.94 -47.50 31.33
C GLY A 401 -45.54 -47.24 30.72
N GLN A 402 -44.63 -46.75 31.55
CA GLN A 402 -43.16 -46.69 31.35
C GLN A 402 -42.53 -48.10 31.43
N PRO A 403 -41.20 -48.33 31.30
CA PRO A 403 -40.10 -47.43 30.90
C PRO A 403 -39.05 -48.05 29.95
N GLY A 404 -38.22 -47.20 29.33
CA GLY A 404 -36.94 -47.58 28.71
C GLY A 404 -36.03 -46.36 28.62
N GLN A 405 -35.06 -46.31 29.53
CA GLN A 405 -34.15 -45.18 29.80
C GLN A 405 -32.87 -45.27 28.94
N PRO A 406 -31.89 -44.34 29.03
CA PRO A 406 -31.61 -43.37 27.98
C PRO A 406 -30.24 -43.57 27.32
N GLN A 407 -30.09 -43.15 26.06
CA GLN A 407 -28.77 -42.92 25.48
C GLN A 407 -28.61 -41.44 25.15
N VAL A 408 -27.79 -40.80 25.97
CA VAL A 408 -27.21 -39.47 25.76
C VAL A 408 -26.31 -39.49 24.51
N SER A 409 -26.57 -38.59 23.58
CA SER A 409 -25.54 -38.06 22.68
C SER A 409 -25.88 -36.62 22.36
N ALA A 410 -24.90 -35.78 22.66
CA ALA A 410 -24.96 -34.33 22.62
C ALA A 410 -25.12 -33.80 21.19
N MET A 411 -26.10 -32.91 21.02
CA MET A 411 -26.07 -31.88 19.99
C MET A 411 -25.40 -30.64 20.59
N SER A 412 -24.46 -30.01 19.88
CA SER A 412 -24.12 -28.62 20.18
C SER A 412 -23.60 -27.85 18.95
N GLU A 413 -24.23 -26.67 18.79
CA GLU A 413 -23.60 -25.39 18.42
C GLU A 413 -23.44 -24.97 16.95
N PHE A 414 -24.27 -25.47 16.03
CA PHE A 414 -24.45 -24.80 14.73
C PHE A 414 -25.89 -24.36 14.39
N ASP A 415 -26.90 -24.86 15.09
CA ASP A 415 -28.32 -24.61 14.73
C ASP A 415 -29.03 -23.50 15.52
N ARG A 416 -28.31 -22.68 16.30
CA ARG A 416 -28.94 -21.66 17.17
C ARG A 416 -28.86 -20.22 16.66
N ALA A 417 -28.26 -19.97 15.50
CA ALA A 417 -28.03 -18.60 14.99
C ALA A 417 -28.95 -18.14 13.85
N ALA A 418 -29.89 -18.96 13.37
CA ALA A 418 -30.71 -18.65 12.18
C ALA A 418 -32.14 -18.15 12.46
N LYS A 419 -32.41 -17.54 13.63
CA LYS A 419 -33.71 -16.88 13.90
C LYS A 419 -33.55 -15.67 14.83
N MET A 420 -33.00 -14.56 14.33
CA MET A 420 -33.31 -13.23 14.88
C MET A 420 -33.43 -12.20 13.76
N ARG A 421 -34.61 -11.58 13.67
CA ARG A 421 -34.98 -10.52 12.73
C ARG A 421 -34.49 -9.17 13.31
N PRO A 422 -33.94 -8.24 12.53
CA PRO A 422 -33.54 -6.93 13.04
C PRO A 422 -34.79 -6.05 13.34
N PRO A 423 -34.76 -5.17 14.36
CA PRO A 423 -35.88 -4.27 14.66
C PRO A 423 -35.91 -3.05 13.72
N GLU A 424 -37.11 -2.71 13.26
CA GLU A 424 -37.40 -1.49 12.48
C GLU A 424 -37.38 -0.22 13.35
N PRO A 425 -37.10 0.97 12.77
CA PRO A 425 -37.05 2.23 13.52
C PRO A 425 -38.44 2.84 13.73
N PRO A 426 -38.73 3.46 14.90
CA PRO A 426 -40.02 4.10 15.12
C PRO A 426 -40.06 5.53 14.57
N THR A 427 -41.05 5.80 13.72
CA THR A 427 -41.46 7.13 13.27
C THR A 427 -42.45 7.79 14.26
N GLY A 428 -42.06 8.96 14.76
CA GLY A 428 -42.84 10.13 15.23
C GLY A 428 -44.22 10.01 15.88
N ALA A 429 -44.32 10.48 17.13
CA ALA A 429 -45.29 11.50 17.61
C ALA A 429 -45.04 11.86 19.10
N MET A 430 -45.46 13.07 19.51
CA MET A 430 -45.37 13.73 20.84
C MET A 430 -44.05 14.50 21.06
N ALA A 431 -43.89 15.79 20.72
CA ALA A 431 -44.67 16.99 21.06
C ALA A 431 -44.79 17.25 22.59
N GLY A 432 -43.96 18.19 23.07
CA GLY A 432 -44.24 19.00 24.25
C GLY A 432 -43.39 18.73 25.50
N MET A 433 -42.29 19.47 25.67
CA MET A 433 -42.03 20.25 26.89
C MET A 433 -40.74 21.08 26.78
N ARG A 434 -40.88 22.37 27.09
CA ARG A 434 -39.82 23.37 27.31
C ARG A 434 -39.84 23.77 28.79
N LEU A 435 -38.77 24.47 29.20
CA LEU A 435 -38.55 25.25 30.44
C LEU A 435 -38.03 24.42 31.63
N ASP A 436 -37.13 24.87 32.50
CA ASP A 436 -36.26 26.05 32.58
C ASP A 436 -35.26 25.79 33.73
N THR A 437 -34.23 26.62 33.73
CA THR A 437 -33.11 26.88 34.64
C THR A 437 -33.37 26.95 36.16
N SER A 438 -32.33 26.62 36.98
CA SER A 438 -31.91 27.22 38.28
C SER A 438 -31.02 26.22 39.06
N GLN A 439 -29.74 26.49 39.36
CA GLN A 439 -29.12 27.38 40.37
C GLN A 439 -28.98 26.77 41.79
N ALA A 440 -27.79 27.00 42.38
CA ALA A 440 -27.40 26.88 43.81
C ALA A 440 -26.89 25.49 44.29
N ARG A 441 -25.90 25.33 45.19
CA ARG A 441 -24.96 26.21 45.91
C ARG A 441 -23.97 25.35 46.74
N GLN A 442 -22.71 25.81 46.81
CA GLN A 442 -21.84 25.99 48.00
C GLN A 442 -21.24 24.87 48.89
N ASN A 443 -20.04 25.25 49.37
CA ASN A 443 -19.24 24.87 50.56
C ASN A 443 -18.25 23.71 50.42
N GLY A 444 -16.99 23.80 50.87
CA GLY A 444 -16.21 24.82 51.60
C GLY A 444 -14.78 24.26 51.82
N THR A 445 -13.71 25.04 51.59
CA THR A 445 -12.84 25.75 52.58
C THR A 445 -11.68 24.95 53.22
N ALA A 446 -10.56 25.68 53.38
CA ALA A 446 -9.33 25.49 54.18
C ALA A 446 -8.18 24.70 53.51
N SER A 447 -7.06 25.31 53.06
CA SER A 447 -6.01 26.13 53.70
C SER A 447 -5.18 25.38 54.75
N MET A 448 -3.86 25.21 54.52
CA MET A 448 -2.76 25.55 55.44
C MET A 448 -1.39 25.25 54.79
N SER A 449 -0.56 26.28 54.65
CA SER A 449 0.92 26.22 54.71
C SER A 449 1.33 26.57 56.15
N PRO A 450 2.53 26.22 56.67
CA PRO A 450 3.73 27.07 56.47
C PRO A 450 5.08 26.26 56.49
N SER A 451 6.12 26.65 55.74
CA SER A 451 7.27 27.54 56.07
C SER A 451 8.64 26.83 56.27
N SER A 452 9.57 27.13 55.34
CA SER A 452 11.01 27.50 55.48
C SER A 452 12.02 26.65 56.29
N ALA A 453 13.14 26.29 55.64
CA ALA A 453 14.51 26.55 56.15
C ALA A 453 15.62 26.40 55.08
N ASN A 454 16.64 27.24 55.25
CA ASN A 454 17.86 27.53 54.48
C ASN A 454 18.86 26.36 54.33
N SER A 455 19.64 26.33 53.23
CA SER A 455 21.12 26.36 53.26
C SER A 455 21.75 26.20 51.86
N ARG A 456 22.69 27.11 51.53
CA ARG A 456 23.76 26.94 50.52
C ARG A 456 25.04 26.48 51.24
N PRO A 457 26.03 25.87 50.56
CA PRO A 457 27.14 26.67 50.01
C PRO A 457 27.78 26.19 48.69
N ALA A 458 28.39 27.17 48.01
CA ALA A 458 29.67 27.18 47.27
C ALA A 458 29.97 26.23 46.08
N ALA A 459 30.05 26.88 44.90
CA ALA A 459 31.18 26.93 43.95
C ALA A 459 31.92 25.66 43.50
N ASN A 460 31.87 25.38 42.18
CA ASN A 460 33.10 25.16 41.42
C ASN A 460 32.94 25.49 39.92
N LYS A 461 33.90 26.26 39.39
CA LYS A 461 34.10 26.58 37.97
C LYS A 461 34.79 25.39 37.28
N LEU A 462 34.40 25.06 36.04
CA LEU A 462 35.33 24.53 35.04
C LEU A 462 34.79 24.75 33.61
N SER A 463 35.67 25.32 32.81
CA SER A 463 35.55 25.74 31.41
C SER A 463 35.48 24.57 30.43
N LYS A 464 34.62 24.67 29.41
CA LYS A 464 34.63 23.82 28.20
C LYS A 464 35.21 24.60 27.01
N GLU A 465 36.33 24.12 26.47
CA GLU A 465 36.74 24.35 25.08
C GLU A 465 36.28 23.17 24.19
N PRO A 466 35.95 23.38 22.91
CA PRO A 466 35.50 22.32 22.01
C PRO A 466 36.66 21.66 21.22
N GLU A 467 36.67 20.33 21.18
CA GLU A 467 37.57 19.52 20.35
C GLU A 467 37.27 19.63 18.84
N LYS A 468 38.37 19.75 18.07
CA LYS A 468 38.40 19.88 16.61
C LYS A 468 38.30 18.51 15.93
N LYS A 469 37.46 18.47 14.87
CA LYS A 469 37.36 17.42 13.86
C LYS A 469 38.71 17.15 13.18
N LYS A 470 39.19 15.90 13.21
CA LYS A 470 40.29 15.40 12.37
C LYS A 470 39.73 14.94 11.00
N LYS A 471 40.10 15.65 9.92
CA LYS A 471 40.03 15.17 8.53
C LYS A 471 41.32 14.41 8.22
N HIS A 472 41.22 13.13 7.86
CA HIS A 472 42.34 12.39 7.28
C HIS A 472 42.39 12.64 5.76
N HIS A 473 43.44 13.34 5.32
CA HIS A 473 43.97 13.26 3.96
C HIS A 473 44.84 12.00 3.86
N PHE A 474 44.71 11.23 2.78
CA PHE A 474 45.82 10.38 2.32
C PHE A 474 45.84 10.26 0.78
N PHE A 475 46.87 10.89 0.19
CA PHE A 475 47.70 10.57 -1.00
C PHE A 475 47.04 10.15 -2.33
N GLY A 476 47.56 10.48 -3.51
CA GLY A 476 48.86 11.04 -3.91
C GLY A 476 49.04 10.83 -5.43
N LYS A 477 49.70 11.79 -6.10
CA LYS A 477 50.08 11.74 -7.53
C LYS A 477 51.44 11.05 -7.72
N SER A 478 51.71 10.71 -8.99
CA SER A 478 52.93 10.14 -9.60
C SER A 478 52.89 8.61 -9.66
N LYS A 479 53.02 7.93 -10.81
CA LYS A 479 53.70 8.25 -12.07
C LYS A 479 53.05 7.45 -13.20
#